data_AF-A0A0P7BI17-F1
#
_entry.id   AF-A0A0P7BI17-F1
#
_cell.length_a   1.000
_cell.length_b   1.000
_cell.length_c   1.000
_cell.angle_alpha   90.00
_cell.angle_beta   90.00
_cell.angle_gamma   90.00
#
_symmetry.space_group_name_H-M   'P 1'
#
loop_
_entity.id
_entity.type
_entity.pdbx_description
1 polymer ?
#
loop_
_entity_poly.entity_id
_entity_poly.type
_entity_poly.pdbx_seq_one_letter_code
_entity_poly.pdbx_strand_id
1 'polypeptide(L)'
;MACATDPSFNMPLLASRNTTFAAETGPDPTFADLPWYRWWLYQQIRSQPQRLLLALPTMKCDEDSDWDVQFIPVWNKIRELVLVPEPKTIDGITDTLVELGVISVKDNYEAYSSAKELVFSILGWQTMLYKPDLHPCAPGGFDILDEMDGHHGEARVCFTQSPLSGKYDFRSFLLGFGMMLPSRNYCAFDDTDDKKLFANTKVIISKELNARVLTKVCGIKIQWVDSLSCHLELDRQSGTLFLYRYPSFCVSSLHSQDTGERRKGAIHRCGFEKPGSVPWASEEDVTELLQEILLSYRLLFGQSRRSRSLFRQLRPFARIPHEGHDQFLSSICSKKKFDCPVSLIEREEYDVAGDFPHLRSRIVRLNSYASSKKPRSILQLWQDKRDSTAWLALWSVLIFGSVSIVLGVVQTVFQVMQYVLALQQGGT
;
A
#
# COMPACT_ATOMS: atom_id res chain seq x y z
N MET A 1 -37.73 -71.48 12.00
CA MET A 1 -36.57 -71.86 12.83
C MET A 1 -35.49 -72.37 11.89
N ALA A 2 -34.24 -71.93 11.85
CA ALA A 2 -33.48 -70.77 12.37
C ALA A 2 -32.18 -70.84 11.53
N CYS A 3 -31.85 -69.83 10.72
CA CYS A 3 -30.99 -68.69 11.05
C CYS A 3 -29.54 -69.05 11.43
N ALA A 4 -28.63 -68.81 10.48
CA ALA A 4 -27.22 -68.45 10.67
C ALA A 4 -26.80 -67.66 9.41
N THR A 5 -27.07 -66.34 9.35
CA THR A 5 -26.17 -65.21 9.70
C THR A 5 -25.02 -65.03 8.71
N ASP A 6 -25.31 -64.29 7.64
CA ASP A 6 -24.31 -63.61 6.79
C ASP A 6 -23.75 -62.37 7.51
N PRO A 7 -22.44 -62.09 7.43
CA PRO A 7 -21.87 -60.87 7.99
C PRO A 7 -22.17 -59.70 7.04
N SER A 8 -23.08 -58.82 7.49
CA SER A 8 -23.34 -57.51 6.90
C SER A 8 -22.05 -56.69 6.84
N PHE A 9 -21.53 -56.46 5.63
CA PHE A 9 -20.53 -55.45 5.36
C PHE A 9 -21.21 -54.06 5.45
N ASN A 10 -21.24 -53.49 6.65
CA ASN A 10 -21.70 -52.13 6.87
C ASN A 10 -20.69 -51.16 6.24
N MET A 11 -21.04 -50.63 5.06
CA MET A 11 -20.47 -49.39 4.55
C MET A 11 -20.91 -48.28 5.51
N PRO A 12 -20.00 -47.59 6.22
CA PRO A 12 -20.39 -46.35 6.87
C PRO A 12 -20.62 -45.35 5.75
N LEU A 13 -21.89 -45.05 5.48
CA LEU A 13 -22.30 -43.81 4.85
C LEU A 13 -21.54 -42.69 5.54
N LEU A 14 -20.54 -42.12 4.86
CA LEU A 14 -19.95 -40.85 5.20
C LEU A 14 -21.09 -39.82 5.12
N ALA A 15 -21.80 -39.68 6.23
CA ALA A 15 -22.66 -38.54 6.48
C ALA A 15 -21.77 -37.32 6.27
N SER A 16 -22.05 -36.59 5.18
CA SER A 16 -21.58 -35.23 4.97
C SER A 16 -21.81 -34.49 6.28
N ARG A 17 -20.73 -34.26 7.03
CA ARG A 17 -20.73 -33.29 8.10
C ARG A 17 -20.91 -31.96 7.39
N ASN A 18 -22.16 -31.53 7.31
CA ASN A 18 -22.48 -30.13 7.10
C ASN A 18 -21.90 -29.38 8.30
N THR A 19 -20.61 -29.04 8.23
CA THR A 19 -20.07 -27.89 8.94
C THR A 19 -20.67 -26.68 8.29
N THR A 20 -21.92 -26.36 8.68
CA THR A 20 -22.45 -25.01 8.63
C THR A 20 -21.48 -24.14 9.40
N PHE A 21 -20.50 -23.54 8.69
CA PHE A 21 -19.91 -22.30 9.15
C PHE A 21 -21.07 -21.34 9.29
N ALA A 22 -21.38 -20.94 10.53
CA ALA A 22 -22.32 -19.86 10.77
C ALA A 22 -21.70 -18.61 10.14
N ALA A 23 -22.12 -18.28 8.92
CA ALA A 23 -21.81 -17.01 8.30
C ALA A 23 -22.37 -15.92 9.23
N GLU A 24 -21.49 -15.12 9.81
CA GLU A 24 -21.88 -14.04 10.71
C GLU A 24 -22.82 -13.09 9.97
N THR A 25 -24.10 -13.09 10.37
CA THR A 25 -25.17 -12.22 9.85
C THR A 25 -25.11 -10.80 10.42
N GLY A 26 -23.92 -10.32 10.80
CA GLY A 26 -23.67 -9.01 11.40
C GLY A 26 -23.14 -7.97 10.41
N PRO A 27 -23.26 -6.67 10.70
CA PRO A 27 -22.64 -5.61 9.90
C PRO A 27 -21.11 -5.77 9.89
N ASP A 28 -20.47 -5.41 8.77
CA ASP A 28 -19.02 -5.47 8.64
C ASP A 28 -18.32 -4.76 9.83
N PRO A 29 -17.57 -5.50 10.67
CA PRO A 29 -16.96 -4.95 11.88
C PRO A 29 -15.99 -3.80 11.57
N THR A 30 -15.44 -3.78 10.35
CA THR A 30 -14.53 -2.75 9.87
C THR A 30 -15.14 -1.35 9.97
N PHE A 31 -16.46 -1.19 9.79
CA PHE A 31 -17.11 0.12 9.91
C PHE A 31 -17.20 0.63 11.35
N ALA A 32 -17.26 -0.27 12.33
CA ALA A 32 -17.23 0.11 13.74
C ALA A 32 -15.80 0.45 14.18
N ASP A 33 -14.82 -0.32 13.69
CA ASP A 33 -13.41 -0.16 14.06
C ASP A 33 -12.75 1.06 13.40
N LEU A 34 -13.18 1.40 12.17
CA LEU A 34 -12.55 2.43 11.33
C LEU A 34 -13.58 3.50 10.89
N PRO A 35 -13.86 4.53 11.72
CA PRO A 35 -14.81 5.58 11.37
C PRO A 35 -14.52 6.30 10.05
N TRP A 36 -13.23 6.49 9.74
CA TRP A 36 -12.81 7.13 8.49
C TRP A 36 -13.17 6.31 7.25
N TYR A 37 -13.25 4.98 7.39
CA TYR A 37 -13.48 4.08 6.28
C TYR A 37 -14.93 4.16 5.79
N ARG A 38 -15.88 4.28 6.72
CA ARG A 38 -17.29 4.54 6.40
C ARG A 38 -17.44 5.87 5.65
N TRP A 39 -16.81 6.95 6.13
CA TRP A 39 -16.83 8.24 5.44
C TRP A 39 -16.17 8.16 4.06
N TRP A 40 -15.00 7.53 3.97
CA TRP A 40 -14.25 7.39 2.72
C TRP A 40 -15.03 6.61 1.66
N LEU A 41 -15.67 5.51 2.07
CA LEU A 41 -16.50 4.67 1.22
C LEU A 41 -17.70 5.45 0.67
N TYR A 42 -18.35 6.24 1.52
CA TYR A 42 -19.45 7.10 1.11
C TYR A 42 -19.02 8.12 0.02
N GLN A 43 -17.83 8.71 0.18
CA GLN A 43 -17.27 9.58 -0.86
C GLN A 43 -16.96 8.81 -2.16
N GLN A 44 -16.51 7.56 -2.07
CA GLN A 44 -16.26 6.76 -3.28
C GLN A 44 -17.53 6.56 -4.07
N ILE A 45 -18.63 6.21 -3.40
CA ILE A 45 -19.91 5.95 -4.07
C ILE A 45 -20.52 7.20 -4.66
N ARG A 46 -20.46 8.33 -3.93
CA ARG A 46 -20.88 9.63 -4.47
C ARG A 46 -20.06 10.08 -5.68
N SER A 47 -18.80 9.63 -5.79
CA SER A 47 -17.96 9.95 -6.94
C SER A 47 -18.23 9.10 -8.18
N GLN A 48 -18.97 7.99 -8.05
CA GLN A 48 -19.29 7.12 -9.19
C GLN A 48 -20.54 7.63 -9.95
N PRO A 49 -20.65 7.34 -11.26
CA PRO A 49 -21.83 7.68 -12.04
C PRO A 49 -23.08 6.95 -11.52
N GLN A 50 -24.25 7.59 -11.62
CA GLN A 50 -25.53 7.04 -11.18
C GLN A 50 -25.86 5.68 -11.81
N ARG A 51 -25.30 5.38 -13.00
CA ARG A 51 -25.48 4.09 -13.67
C ARG A 51 -25.04 2.89 -12.83
N LEU A 52 -24.09 3.09 -11.90
CA LEU A 52 -23.65 2.05 -10.98
C LEU A 52 -24.80 1.50 -10.12
N LEU A 53 -25.81 2.33 -9.84
CA LEU A 53 -26.94 2.02 -8.98
C LEU A 53 -28.20 1.58 -9.75
N LEU A 54 -28.12 1.35 -11.07
CA LEU A 54 -29.29 0.87 -11.83
C LEU A 54 -29.84 -0.46 -11.29
N ALA A 55 -28.95 -1.29 -10.76
CA ALA A 55 -29.29 -2.55 -10.11
C ALA A 55 -29.96 -2.38 -8.72
N LEU A 56 -29.89 -1.16 -8.16
CA LEU A 56 -30.50 -0.72 -6.90
C LEU A 56 -31.50 0.42 -7.17
N PRO A 57 -32.61 0.16 -7.87
CA PRO A 57 -33.47 1.21 -8.45
C PRO A 57 -34.15 2.12 -7.41
N THR A 58 -34.19 1.71 -6.15
CA THR A 58 -34.75 2.50 -5.04
C THR A 58 -33.73 3.46 -4.42
N MET A 59 -32.44 3.37 -4.77
CA MET A 59 -31.37 4.11 -4.09
C MET A 59 -31.12 5.45 -4.77
N LYS A 60 -31.14 6.54 -3.99
CA LYS A 60 -30.68 7.86 -4.42
C LYS A 60 -29.44 8.23 -3.62
N CYS A 61 -28.33 8.56 -4.31
CA CYS A 61 -27.05 8.92 -3.67
C CYS A 61 -27.10 10.12 -2.71
N ASP A 62 -28.15 10.94 -2.78
CA ASP A 62 -28.26 12.20 -2.05
C ASP A 62 -28.86 12.03 -0.63
N GLU A 63 -29.48 10.89 -0.32
CA GLU A 63 -30.12 10.63 0.97
C GLU A 63 -29.28 9.67 1.83
N ASP A 64 -28.76 10.15 2.97
CA ASP A 64 -27.98 9.33 3.90
C ASP A 64 -28.77 8.10 4.42
N SER A 65 -30.11 8.16 4.42
CA SER A 65 -30.98 7.05 4.81
C SER A 65 -30.95 5.86 3.85
N ASP A 66 -30.69 6.08 2.57
CA ASP A 66 -30.64 5.00 1.57
C ASP A 66 -29.37 4.15 1.70
N TRP A 67 -28.32 4.73 2.28
CA TRP A 67 -27.06 4.03 2.54
C TRP A 67 -27.26 2.78 3.42
N ASP A 68 -27.82 2.98 4.61
CA ASP A 68 -27.97 1.92 5.60
C ASP A 68 -29.06 0.90 5.20
N VAL A 69 -30.10 1.35 4.49
CA VAL A 69 -31.24 0.51 4.11
C VAL A 69 -30.99 -0.30 2.85
N GLN A 70 -30.24 0.23 1.88
CA GLN A 70 -30.12 -0.38 0.55
C GLN A 70 -28.71 -0.85 0.23
N PHE A 71 -27.69 -0.01 0.46
CA PHE A 71 -26.31 -0.35 0.10
C PHE A 71 -25.66 -1.31 1.09
N ILE A 72 -25.80 -1.08 2.40
CA ILE A 72 -25.17 -1.91 3.43
C ILE A 72 -25.60 -3.39 3.35
N PRO A 73 -26.87 -3.74 3.09
CA PRO A 73 -27.26 -5.14 2.85
C PRO A 73 -26.51 -5.78 1.68
N VAL A 74 -26.37 -5.06 0.56
CA VAL A 74 -25.63 -5.53 -0.63
C VAL A 74 -24.15 -5.70 -0.31
N TRP A 75 -23.54 -4.72 0.37
CA TRP A 75 -22.16 -4.79 0.86
C TRP A 75 -21.92 -6.03 1.72
N ASN A 76 -22.76 -6.25 2.73
CA ASN A 76 -22.64 -7.37 3.65
C ASN A 76 -22.85 -8.70 2.93
N LYS A 77 -23.80 -8.77 1.98
CA LYS A 77 -24.03 -9.99 1.21
C LYS A 77 -22.86 -10.32 0.29
N ILE A 78 -22.29 -9.31 -0.40
CA ILE A 78 -21.07 -9.50 -1.19
C ILE A 78 -19.92 -9.95 -0.28
N ARG A 79 -19.75 -9.33 0.88
CA ARG A 79 -18.74 -9.75 1.87
C ARG A 79 -18.92 -11.21 2.25
N GLU A 80 -20.12 -11.60 2.65
CA GLU A 80 -20.45 -12.99 3.01
C GLU A 80 -20.08 -13.95 1.88
N LEU A 81 -20.49 -13.62 0.65
CA LEU A 81 -20.17 -14.41 -0.53
C LEU A 81 -18.66 -14.49 -0.74
N VAL A 82 -17.92 -13.37 -0.68
CA VAL A 82 -16.45 -13.30 -0.82
C VAL A 82 -15.73 -14.14 0.26
N LEU A 83 -16.28 -14.22 1.47
CA LEU A 83 -15.66 -14.93 2.59
C LEU A 83 -15.73 -16.45 2.52
N VAL A 84 -16.60 -17.01 1.69
CA VAL A 84 -16.68 -18.47 1.47
C VAL A 84 -15.42 -18.95 0.73
N PRO A 85 -14.75 -20.05 1.13
CA PRO A 85 -13.43 -20.45 0.61
C PRO A 85 -13.39 -20.96 -0.84
N GLU A 86 -14.53 -21.14 -1.50
CA GLU A 86 -14.58 -21.61 -2.89
C GLU A 86 -14.13 -20.52 -3.88
N PRO A 87 -13.51 -20.88 -5.03
CA PRO A 87 -13.18 -19.93 -6.08
C PRO A 87 -14.42 -19.15 -6.53
N LYS A 88 -14.28 -17.83 -6.64
CA LYS A 88 -15.39 -16.93 -7.01
C LYS A 88 -15.01 -16.07 -8.17
N THR A 89 -16.03 -15.78 -8.94
CA THR A 89 -15.99 -14.89 -10.09
C THR A 89 -16.92 -13.72 -9.81
N ILE A 90 -16.69 -12.59 -10.45
CA ILE A 90 -17.60 -11.44 -10.35
C ILE A 90 -18.98 -11.84 -10.89
N ASP A 91 -19.00 -12.59 -11.98
CA ASP A 91 -20.23 -13.06 -12.63
C ASP A 91 -21.02 -13.98 -11.67
N GLY A 92 -20.37 -14.95 -11.03
CA GLY A 92 -21.05 -15.90 -10.13
C GLY A 92 -21.59 -15.24 -8.86
N ILE A 93 -20.89 -14.25 -8.30
CA ILE A 93 -21.42 -13.44 -7.19
C ILE A 93 -22.63 -12.63 -7.67
N THR A 94 -22.55 -12.03 -8.85
CA THR A 94 -23.65 -11.26 -9.43
C THR A 94 -24.88 -12.13 -9.62
N ASP A 95 -24.73 -13.31 -10.21
CA ASP A 95 -25.81 -14.28 -10.40
C ASP A 95 -26.47 -14.66 -9.08
N THR A 96 -25.66 -14.96 -8.05
CA THR A 96 -26.16 -15.30 -6.71
C THR A 96 -26.95 -14.14 -6.09
N LEU A 97 -26.52 -12.89 -6.26
CA LEU A 97 -27.25 -11.72 -5.74
C LEU A 97 -28.60 -11.50 -6.43
N VAL A 98 -28.66 -11.79 -7.73
CA VAL A 98 -29.91 -11.72 -8.51
C VAL A 98 -30.86 -12.84 -8.10
N GLU A 99 -30.36 -14.08 -7.98
CA GLU A 99 -31.15 -15.24 -7.53
C GLU A 99 -31.74 -15.05 -6.13
N LEU A 100 -30.98 -14.42 -5.22
CA LEU A 100 -31.43 -14.11 -3.86
C LEU A 100 -32.33 -12.86 -3.79
N GLY A 101 -32.58 -12.17 -4.91
CA GLY A 101 -33.41 -10.96 -4.96
C GLY A 101 -32.81 -9.77 -4.21
N VAL A 102 -31.51 -9.80 -3.90
CA VAL A 102 -30.79 -8.69 -3.24
C VAL A 102 -30.61 -7.52 -4.20
N ILE A 103 -30.50 -7.82 -5.50
CA ILE A 103 -30.36 -6.87 -6.59
C ILE A 103 -31.47 -7.13 -7.61
N SER A 104 -32.04 -6.08 -8.21
CA SER A 104 -33.13 -6.19 -9.18
C SER A 104 -32.64 -5.97 -10.61
N VAL A 105 -32.69 -7.02 -11.42
CA VAL A 105 -32.34 -7.00 -12.84
C VAL A 105 -33.59 -7.38 -13.63
N LYS A 106 -34.47 -6.41 -13.91
CA LYS A 106 -35.74 -6.63 -14.63
C LYS A 106 -35.51 -6.80 -16.14
N ASP A 107 -34.89 -7.90 -16.56
CA ASP A 107 -34.53 -8.21 -17.97
C ASP A 107 -33.74 -7.09 -18.68
N ASN A 108 -33.15 -6.17 -17.91
CA ASN A 108 -32.38 -5.06 -18.42
C ASN A 108 -30.90 -5.45 -18.43
N TYR A 109 -30.34 -5.65 -19.63
CA TYR A 109 -28.92 -5.94 -19.83
C TYR A 109 -28.01 -4.91 -19.14
N GLU A 110 -28.40 -3.64 -19.15
CA GLU A 110 -27.64 -2.56 -18.50
C GLU A 110 -27.68 -2.68 -16.97
N ALA A 111 -28.80 -3.13 -16.39
CA ALA A 111 -28.90 -3.35 -14.94
C ALA A 111 -28.03 -4.53 -14.49
N TYR A 112 -27.91 -5.57 -15.32
CA TYR A 112 -26.99 -6.68 -15.03
C TYR A 112 -25.52 -6.23 -15.14
N SER A 113 -25.18 -5.44 -16.16
CA SER A 113 -23.84 -4.84 -16.28
C SER A 113 -23.52 -3.94 -15.08
N SER A 114 -24.47 -3.11 -14.66
CA SER A 114 -24.38 -2.30 -13.43
C SER A 114 -24.17 -3.16 -12.18
N ALA A 115 -24.84 -4.31 -12.06
CA ALA A 115 -24.63 -5.23 -10.95
C ALA A 115 -23.21 -5.79 -10.92
N LYS A 116 -22.64 -6.15 -12.08
CA LYS A 116 -21.23 -6.57 -12.19
C LYS A 116 -20.26 -5.46 -11.79
N GLU A 117 -20.48 -4.24 -12.28
CA GLU A 117 -19.69 -3.06 -11.92
C GLU A 117 -19.78 -2.76 -10.41
N LEU A 118 -20.95 -2.99 -9.79
CA LEU A 118 -21.16 -2.83 -8.36
C LEU A 118 -20.40 -3.87 -7.53
N VAL A 119 -20.45 -5.14 -7.93
CA VAL A 119 -19.67 -6.23 -7.28
C VAL A 119 -18.17 -5.95 -7.39
N PHE A 120 -17.69 -5.55 -8.57
CA PHE A 120 -16.31 -5.12 -8.79
C PHE A 120 -15.92 -3.94 -7.88
N SER A 121 -16.76 -2.92 -7.82
CA SER A 121 -16.51 -1.73 -7.00
C SER A 121 -16.42 -2.06 -5.51
N ILE A 122 -17.37 -2.86 -5.01
CA ILE A 122 -17.40 -3.29 -3.61
C ILE A 122 -16.20 -4.17 -3.28
N LEU A 123 -15.76 -5.06 -4.20
CA LEU A 123 -14.54 -5.86 -4.01
C LEU A 123 -13.30 -4.95 -3.88
N GLY A 124 -13.15 -3.96 -4.76
CA GLY A 124 -12.04 -3.00 -4.69
C GLY A 124 -12.05 -2.23 -3.37
N TRP A 125 -13.22 -1.76 -2.94
CA TRP A 125 -13.37 -1.04 -1.68
C TRP A 125 -13.10 -1.91 -0.46
N GLN A 126 -13.68 -3.11 -0.37
CA GLN A 126 -13.49 -4.07 0.74
C GLN A 126 -12.04 -4.52 0.91
N THR A 127 -11.28 -4.55 -0.18
CA THR A 127 -9.88 -4.99 -0.17
C THR A 127 -8.88 -3.84 -0.12
N MET A 128 -9.33 -2.61 -0.42
CA MET A 128 -8.49 -1.43 -0.65
C MET A 128 -7.40 -1.65 -1.71
N LEU A 129 -7.47 -2.70 -2.53
CA LEU A 129 -6.43 -3.00 -3.52
C LEU A 129 -6.47 -2.04 -4.70
N TYR A 130 -7.65 -1.53 -5.04
CA TYR A 130 -7.85 -0.56 -6.11
C TYR A 130 -9.08 0.28 -5.83
N LYS A 131 -9.19 1.39 -6.58
CA LYS A 131 -10.40 2.19 -6.67
C LYS A 131 -11.02 1.96 -8.05
N PRO A 132 -12.33 1.65 -8.14
CA PRO A 132 -13.01 1.57 -9.43
C PRO A 132 -13.11 2.95 -10.06
N ASP A 133 -13.02 3.02 -11.39
CA ASP A 133 -13.32 4.21 -12.17
C ASP A 133 -14.32 3.90 -13.28
N LEU A 134 -15.58 4.29 -13.08
CA LEU A 134 -16.64 4.03 -14.05
C LEU A 134 -16.92 5.24 -14.96
N HIS A 135 -16.05 6.25 -15.01
CA HIS A 135 -16.19 7.37 -15.95
C HIS A 135 -15.87 7.05 -17.41
N PRO A 136 -15.04 6.04 -17.76
CA PRO A 136 -14.79 5.69 -19.16
C PRO A 136 -16.08 5.42 -19.95
N CYS A 137 -16.04 5.80 -21.24
CA CYS A 137 -17.19 5.89 -22.14
C CYS A 137 -17.75 4.52 -22.58
N ALA A 138 -16.99 3.43 -22.41
CA ALA A 138 -17.41 2.10 -22.78
C ALA A 138 -18.06 1.39 -21.57
N PRO A 139 -19.39 1.15 -21.58
CA PRO A 139 -20.05 0.43 -20.49
C PRO A 139 -19.59 -1.04 -20.42
N GLY A 140 -19.56 -1.59 -19.20
CA GLY A 140 -19.31 -3.02 -18.93
C GLY A 140 -17.85 -3.42 -18.76
N GLY A 141 -16.89 -2.54 -18.99
CA GLY A 141 -15.48 -2.78 -18.66
C GLY A 141 -15.22 -2.77 -17.15
N PHE A 142 -14.11 -3.35 -16.73
CA PHE A 142 -13.61 -3.20 -15.36
C PHE A 142 -12.41 -2.27 -15.37
N ASP A 143 -12.60 -1.08 -14.84
CA ASP A 143 -11.64 0.01 -14.88
C ASP A 143 -11.22 0.42 -13.47
N ILE A 144 -9.91 0.59 -13.26
CA ILE A 144 -9.36 1.10 -12.00
C ILE A 144 -8.86 2.53 -12.20
N LEU A 145 -9.10 3.37 -11.19
CA LEU A 145 -8.65 4.76 -11.16
C LEU A 145 -7.11 4.82 -11.18
N ASP A 146 -6.56 5.65 -12.06
CA ASP A 146 -5.14 5.98 -12.05
C ASP A 146 -4.80 6.94 -10.90
N GLU A 147 -4.17 6.40 -9.86
CA GLU A 147 -3.70 7.17 -8.70
C GLU A 147 -2.20 7.51 -8.78
N MET A 148 -1.52 7.04 -9.81
CA MET A 148 -0.07 7.17 -9.98
C MET A 148 0.31 8.08 -11.15
N ASP A 149 -0.61 8.94 -11.59
CA ASP A 149 -0.40 9.99 -12.61
C ASP A 149 0.26 9.45 -13.90
N GLY A 150 -0.22 8.32 -14.41
CA GLY A 150 0.26 7.65 -15.61
C GLY A 150 1.45 6.72 -15.38
N HIS A 151 1.93 6.56 -14.14
CA HIS A 151 2.97 5.59 -13.85
C HIS A 151 2.39 4.17 -13.81
N HIS A 152 2.95 3.30 -14.65
CA HIS A 152 2.64 1.87 -14.66
C HIS A 152 3.71 1.11 -13.87
N GLY A 153 3.37 0.79 -12.62
CA GLY A 153 4.20 -0.02 -11.73
C GLY A 153 3.94 -1.52 -11.86
N GLU A 154 4.63 -2.32 -11.04
CA GLU A 154 4.41 -3.78 -11.02
C GLU A 154 2.98 -4.13 -10.56
N ALA A 155 2.38 -3.31 -9.69
CA ALA A 155 1.03 -3.51 -9.18
C ALA A 155 -0.08 -3.23 -10.21
N ARG A 156 0.18 -2.33 -11.16
CA ARG A 156 -0.80 -1.75 -12.08
C ARG A 156 -0.19 -1.60 -13.46
N VAL A 157 -0.16 -2.72 -14.17
CA VAL A 157 0.30 -2.81 -15.56
C VAL A 157 -0.82 -2.35 -16.50
N CYS A 158 -2.04 -2.82 -16.24
CA CYS A 158 -3.25 -2.48 -16.99
C CYS A 158 -4.26 -1.80 -16.07
N PHE A 159 -4.97 -0.79 -16.60
CA PHE A 159 -6.03 -0.09 -15.87
C PHE A 159 -7.44 -0.56 -16.26
N THR A 160 -7.56 -1.22 -17.40
CA THR A 160 -8.83 -1.63 -18.00
C THR A 160 -8.81 -3.12 -18.30
N GLN A 161 -9.92 -3.80 -18.00
CA GLN A 161 -10.17 -5.18 -18.40
C GLN A 161 -11.52 -5.33 -19.10
N SER A 162 -11.60 -6.35 -19.95
CA SER A 162 -12.82 -6.67 -20.70
C SER A 162 -13.96 -7.10 -19.76
N PRO A 163 -15.23 -6.81 -20.11
CA PRO A 163 -16.41 -7.33 -19.40
C PRO A 163 -16.40 -8.85 -19.19
N LEU A 164 -15.77 -9.58 -20.12
CA LEU A 164 -15.68 -11.05 -20.09
C LEU A 164 -14.74 -11.55 -18.98
N SER A 165 -13.83 -10.70 -18.49
CA SER A 165 -12.90 -11.06 -17.43
C SER A 165 -13.59 -11.39 -16.10
N GLY A 166 -14.84 -10.96 -15.92
CA GLY A 166 -15.63 -11.23 -14.71
C GLY A 166 -15.93 -12.72 -14.48
N LYS A 167 -15.71 -13.58 -15.50
CA LYS A 167 -15.81 -15.05 -15.42
C LYS A 167 -14.59 -15.72 -14.81
N TYR A 168 -13.47 -15.01 -14.71
CA TYR A 168 -12.27 -15.56 -14.09
C TYR A 168 -12.39 -15.52 -12.56
N ASP A 169 -11.72 -16.46 -11.90
CA ASP A 169 -11.57 -16.41 -10.45
C ASP A 169 -10.87 -15.11 -10.03
N PHE A 170 -11.11 -14.64 -8.80
CA PHE A 170 -10.55 -13.38 -8.32
C PHE A 170 -9.05 -13.23 -8.50
N ARG A 171 -8.25 -14.29 -8.33
CA ARG A 171 -6.81 -14.19 -8.55
C ARG A 171 -6.50 -13.92 -10.02
N SER A 172 -7.03 -14.74 -10.92
CA SER A 172 -6.84 -14.55 -12.37
C SER A 172 -7.37 -13.20 -12.84
N PHE A 173 -8.52 -12.78 -12.31
CA PHE A 173 -9.11 -11.46 -12.57
C PHE A 173 -8.21 -10.32 -12.10
N LEU A 174 -7.78 -10.31 -10.82
CA LEU A 174 -6.96 -9.24 -10.26
C LEU A 174 -5.57 -9.18 -10.91
N LEU A 175 -4.99 -10.34 -11.23
CA LEU A 175 -3.73 -10.44 -11.95
C LEU A 175 -3.79 -9.77 -13.34
N GLY A 176 -4.97 -9.71 -13.95
CA GLY A 176 -5.19 -9.00 -15.22
C GLY A 176 -4.89 -7.50 -15.17
N PHE A 177 -4.90 -6.89 -13.98
CA PHE A 177 -4.47 -5.50 -13.78
C PHE A 177 -2.97 -5.38 -13.45
N GLY A 178 -2.38 -6.41 -12.83
CA GLY A 178 -0.98 -6.43 -12.41
C GLY A 178 -0.76 -7.22 -11.12
N MET A 179 0.46 -7.14 -10.58
CA MET A 179 0.86 -7.84 -9.35
C MET A 179 0.43 -7.09 -8.10
N MET A 180 -0.89 -6.98 -7.88
CA MET A 180 -1.46 -6.29 -6.70
C MET A 180 -1.13 -7.00 -5.38
N LEU A 181 -1.06 -8.33 -5.41
CA LEU A 181 -0.73 -9.19 -4.28
C LEU A 181 0.49 -10.07 -4.63
N PRO A 182 1.72 -9.57 -4.41
CA PRO A 182 2.93 -10.33 -4.70
C PRO A 182 3.05 -11.54 -3.79
N SER A 183 3.56 -12.66 -4.31
CA SER A 183 4.00 -13.79 -3.49
C SER A 183 5.32 -13.46 -2.79
N ARG A 184 5.66 -14.23 -1.76
CA ARG A 184 6.94 -14.11 -1.04
C ARG A 184 8.14 -14.05 -2.00
N ASN A 185 9.01 -13.05 -1.83
CA ASN A 185 10.22 -12.83 -2.63
C ASN A 185 9.99 -12.71 -4.15
N TYR A 186 8.82 -12.24 -4.56
CA TYR A 186 8.55 -11.93 -5.96
C TYR A 186 9.53 -10.87 -6.50
N CYS A 187 10.15 -11.17 -7.65
CA CYS A 187 11.05 -10.27 -8.36
C CYS A 187 10.33 -9.66 -9.56
N ALA A 188 10.04 -8.36 -9.48
CA ALA A 188 9.32 -7.62 -10.50
C ALA A 188 10.24 -6.99 -11.57
N PHE A 189 11.53 -7.28 -11.53
CA PHE A 189 12.49 -6.72 -12.48
C PHE A 189 12.56 -7.60 -13.72
N ASP A 190 12.48 -7.00 -14.90
CA ASP A 190 12.67 -7.72 -16.17
C ASP A 190 14.16 -7.81 -16.56
N ASP A 191 14.89 -6.71 -16.36
CA ASP A 191 16.29 -6.55 -16.73
C ASP A 191 17.24 -7.41 -15.90
N THR A 192 18.30 -7.92 -16.54
CA THR A 192 19.26 -8.84 -15.90
C THR A 192 20.09 -8.18 -14.80
N ASP A 193 20.45 -6.91 -14.93
CA ASP A 193 21.25 -6.21 -13.92
C ASP A 193 20.38 -5.82 -12.73
N ASP A 194 19.13 -5.40 -12.96
CA ASP A 194 18.17 -5.18 -11.88
C ASP A 194 17.82 -6.48 -11.13
N LYS A 195 17.76 -7.63 -11.81
CA LYS A 195 17.63 -8.96 -11.17
C LYS A 195 18.84 -9.30 -10.29
N LYS A 196 20.06 -9.01 -10.74
CA LYS A 196 21.28 -9.16 -9.90
C LYS A 196 21.21 -8.24 -8.70
N LEU A 197 20.73 -7.01 -8.89
CA LEU A 197 20.57 -6.03 -7.81
C LEU A 197 19.55 -6.52 -6.76
N PHE A 198 18.44 -7.13 -7.19
CA PHE A 198 17.49 -7.82 -6.29
C PHE A 198 18.14 -8.96 -5.50
N ALA A 199 18.94 -9.79 -6.15
CA ALA A 199 19.63 -10.91 -5.50
C ALA A 199 20.74 -10.45 -4.53
N ASN A 200 21.45 -9.36 -4.86
CA ASN A 200 22.61 -8.88 -4.13
C ASN A 200 22.25 -7.94 -2.96
N THR A 201 21.11 -7.24 -3.03
CA THR A 201 20.66 -6.35 -1.96
C THR A 201 20.07 -7.17 -0.81
N LYS A 202 20.94 -7.54 0.14
CA LYS A 202 20.56 -8.34 1.32
C LYS A 202 20.13 -7.48 2.50
N VAL A 203 20.78 -6.33 2.69
CA VAL A 203 20.60 -5.51 3.89
C VAL A 203 20.23 -4.08 3.54
N ILE A 204 19.32 -3.50 4.30
CA ILE A 204 18.95 -2.08 4.26
C ILE A 204 19.20 -1.44 5.60
N ILE A 205 19.97 -0.36 5.61
CA ILE A 205 20.28 0.42 6.81
C ILE A 205 19.25 1.53 6.96
N SER A 206 18.53 1.59 8.07
CA SER A 206 17.44 2.56 8.27
C SER A 206 17.90 4.02 8.31
N LYS A 207 19.16 4.26 8.69
CA LYS A 207 19.80 5.59 8.65
C LYS A 207 20.02 6.08 7.21
N GLU A 208 20.16 5.16 6.27
CA GLU A 208 20.39 5.44 4.85
C GLU A 208 19.09 5.51 4.04
N LEU A 209 18.14 4.63 4.36
CA LEU A 209 16.84 4.58 3.73
C LEU A 209 15.74 5.08 4.67
N ASN A 210 15.48 6.39 4.61
CA ASN A 210 14.37 7.01 5.33
C ASN A 210 13.81 8.21 4.57
N ALA A 211 12.60 8.64 4.91
CA ALA A 211 11.88 9.70 4.21
C ALA A 211 12.65 11.03 4.15
N ARG A 212 13.45 11.36 5.19
CA ARG A 212 14.29 12.56 5.16
C ARG A 212 15.36 12.47 4.07
N VAL A 213 16.08 11.35 3.98
CA VAL A 213 17.10 11.14 2.94
C VAL A 213 16.44 11.16 1.56
N LEU A 214 15.38 10.37 1.38
CA LEU A 214 14.66 10.25 0.11
C LEU A 214 14.19 11.62 -0.41
N THR A 215 13.56 12.43 0.43
CA THR A 215 13.01 13.72 -0.01
C THR A 215 14.06 14.81 -0.15
N LYS A 216 15.07 14.88 0.74
CA LYS A 216 15.97 16.04 0.83
C LYS A 216 17.31 15.84 0.17
N VAL A 217 17.77 14.60 0.10
CA VAL A 217 19.01 14.22 -0.61
C VAL A 217 18.65 13.72 -2.00
N CYS A 218 17.74 12.75 -2.11
CA CYS A 218 17.41 12.12 -3.39
C CYS A 218 16.37 12.88 -4.22
N GLY A 219 15.75 13.92 -3.65
CA GLY A 219 14.76 14.77 -4.33
C GLY A 219 13.43 14.09 -4.62
N ILE A 220 13.10 13.01 -3.92
CA ILE A 220 11.85 12.28 -4.11
C ILE A 220 10.66 13.09 -3.58
N LYS A 221 9.59 13.14 -4.35
CA LYS A 221 8.27 13.64 -3.93
C LYS A 221 7.46 12.47 -3.37
N ILE A 222 6.73 12.72 -2.29
CA ILE A 222 5.84 11.72 -1.70
C ILE A 222 4.41 12.05 -2.10
N GLN A 223 3.73 11.09 -2.72
CA GLN A 223 2.32 11.16 -3.10
C GLN A 223 1.51 10.17 -2.28
N TRP A 224 0.41 10.63 -1.68
CA TRP A 224 -0.44 9.80 -0.83
C TRP A 224 -1.61 9.23 -1.63
N VAL A 225 -1.65 7.92 -1.76
CA VAL A 225 -2.65 7.16 -2.54
C VAL A 225 -3.62 6.42 -1.62
N ASP A 226 -4.81 6.11 -2.12
CA ASP A 226 -5.85 5.40 -1.38
C ASP A 226 -5.73 3.88 -1.55
N SER A 227 -5.06 3.40 -2.60
CA SER A 227 -4.95 1.96 -2.84
C SER A 227 -3.70 1.36 -2.22
N LEU A 228 -3.90 0.23 -1.56
CA LEU A 228 -2.87 -0.56 -0.89
C LEU A 228 -1.83 -1.10 -1.88
N SER A 229 -2.29 -1.54 -3.06
CA SER A 229 -1.42 -2.12 -4.09
C SER A 229 -0.34 -1.15 -4.60
N CYS A 230 -0.56 0.16 -4.49
CA CYS A 230 0.38 1.22 -4.92
C CYS A 230 1.48 1.53 -3.89
N HIS A 231 1.43 0.96 -2.70
CA HIS A 231 2.33 1.33 -1.61
C HIS A 231 3.82 1.04 -1.92
N LEU A 232 4.69 2.04 -1.81
CA LEU A 232 6.11 2.01 -2.20
C LEU A 232 6.41 1.87 -3.69
N GLU A 233 5.42 2.06 -4.58
CA GLU A 233 5.73 2.23 -6.00
C GLU A 233 6.56 3.50 -6.21
N LEU A 234 7.59 3.41 -7.05
CA LEU A 234 8.51 4.51 -7.33
C LEU A 234 8.54 4.77 -8.83
N ASP A 235 8.01 5.92 -9.22
CA ASP A 235 8.28 6.46 -10.55
C ASP A 235 9.68 7.09 -10.56
N ARG A 236 10.64 6.37 -11.17
CA ARG A 236 12.02 6.83 -11.32
C ARG A 236 12.12 8.08 -12.21
N GLN A 237 11.17 8.30 -13.14
CA GLN A 237 11.21 9.41 -14.09
C GLN A 237 10.78 10.72 -13.42
N SER A 238 9.60 10.75 -12.79
CA SER A 238 9.14 11.93 -12.05
C SER A 238 9.81 12.10 -10.69
N GLY A 239 10.43 11.03 -10.17
CA GLY A 239 10.98 10.99 -8.81
C GLY A 239 9.89 10.99 -7.75
N THR A 240 8.78 10.29 -8.00
CA THR A 240 7.61 10.26 -7.10
C THR A 240 7.47 8.89 -6.46
N LEU A 241 7.35 8.87 -5.13
CA LEU A 241 7.09 7.68 -4.32
C LEU A 241 5.64 7.70 -3.85
N PHE A 242 4.90 6.65 -4.16
CA PHE A 242 3.48 6.51 -3.80
C PHE A 242 3.35 5.77 -2.46
N LEU A 243 2.60 6.33 -1.51
CA LEU A 243 2.39 5.76 -0.17
C LEU A 243 0.90 5.67 0.17
N TYR A 244 0.46 4.47 0.54
CA TYR A 244 -0.91 4.18 0.96
C TYR A 244 -1.36 4.90 2.25
N ARG A 245 -2.39 5.73 2.18
CA ARG A 245 -2.74 6.67 3.26
C ARG A 245 -3.42 6.06 4.50
N TYR A 246 -3.88 4.81 4.46
CA TYR A 246 -4.79 4.27 5.48
C TYR A 246 -4.27 3.02 6.22
N PRO A 247 -3.10 3.07 6.89
CA PRO A 247 -2.50 1.93 7.57
C PRO A 247 -3.36 1.29 8.68
N SER A 248 -4.35 1.99 9.26
CA SER A 248 -5.25 1.33 10.23
C SER A 248 -6.08 0.21 9.60
N PHE A 249 -6.31 0.25 8.29
CA PHE A 249 -6.95 -0.85 7.56
C PHE A 249 -6.13 -2.14 7.65
N CYS A 250 -4.80 -2.04 7.53
CA CYS A 250 -3.90 -3.19 7.73
C CYS A 250 -4.05 -3.74 9.15
N VAL A 251 -4.11 -2.87 10.15
CA VAL A 251 -4.26 -3.27 11.56
C VAL A 251 -5.59 -3.98 11.82
N SER A 252 -6.72 -3.41 11.37
CA SER A 252 -8.05 -4.04 11.50
C SER A 252 -8.11 -5.40 10.79
N SER A 253 -7.51 -5.48 9.59
CA SER A 253 -7.41 -6.73 8.81
C SER A 253 -6.57 -7.80 9.53
N LEU A 254 -5.58 -7.41 10.33
CA LEU A 254 -4.73 -8.32 11.10
C LEU A 254 -5.34 -8.76 12.44
N HIS A 255 -6.05 -7.87 13.15
CA HIS A 255 -6.67 -8.18 14.46
C HIS A 255 -7.78 -9.21 14.39
N SER A 256 -8.40 -9.38 13.24
CA SER A 256 -9.43 -10.39 13.00
C SER A 256 -8.90 -11.84 13.23
N GLN A 257 -7.62 -12.03 13.54
CA GLN A 257 -7.01 -13.35 13.79
C GLN A 257 -6.94 -13.78 15.27
N ASP A 258 -7.23 -12.92 16.26
CA ASP A 258 -6.85 -13.16 17.67
C ASP A 258 -7.91 -13.91 18.52
N THR A 259 -9.16 -14.05 18.06
CA THR A 259 -10.27 -14.63 18.84
C THR A 259 -10.46 -16.15 18.73
N GLY A 260 -9.44 -16.91 18.33
CA GLY A 260 -9.51 -18.38 18.20
C GLY A 260 -10.26 -18.89 16.95
N GLU A 261 -11.20 -18.10 16.41
CA GLU A 261 -11.65 -18.19 15.03
C GLU A 261 -10.89 -17.15 14.20
N ARG A 262 -10.04 -17.61 13.27
CA ARG A 262 -9.34 -16.74 12.30
C ARG A 262 -10.37 -16.06 11.40
N ARG A 263 -10.90 -14.89 11.79
CA ARG A 263 -11.74 -14.08 10.91
C ARG A 263 -10.83 -13.50 9.82
N LYS A 264 -10.84 -14.12 8.64
CA LYS A 264 -10.11 -13.61 7.47
C LYS A 264 -10.97 -12.53 6.80
N GLY A 265 -10.39 -11.37 6.51
CA GLY A 265 -11.06 -10.30 5.76
C GLY A 265 -11.12 -10.59 4.25
N ALA A 266 -11.90 -9.80 3.50
CA ALA A 266 -12.04 -9.95 2.05
C ALA A 266 -10.70 -9.95 1.29
N ILE A 267 -9.73 -9.14 1.73
CA ILE A 267 -8.38 -9.09 1.13
C ILE A 267 -7.64 -10.43 1.24
N HIS A 268 -7.82 -11.17 2.34
CA HIS A 268 -7.19 -12.47 2.53
C HIS A 268 -7.75 -13.49 1.53
N ARG A 269 -9.06 -13.41 1.23
CA ARG A 269 -9.73 -14.28 0.24
C ARG A 269 -9.36 -13.99 -1.21
N CYS A 270 -8.67 -12.88 -1.46
CA CYS A 270 -8.03 -12.63 -2.75
C CYS A 270 -6.68 -13.37 -2.88
N GLY A 271 -6.15 -13.90 -1.78
CA GLY A 271 -5.01 -14.81 -1.78
C GLY A 271 -5.40 -16.23 -2.20
N PHE A 272 -4.42 -17.04 -2.55
CA PHE A 272 -4.62 -18.39 -3.07
C PHE A 272 -4.16 -19.47 -2.09
N GLU A 273 -4.97 -20.52 -1.88
CA GLU A 273 -4.73 -21.51 -0.82
C GLU A 273 -3.50 -22.41 -1.05
N LYS A 274 -3.04 -22.58 -2.30
CA LYS A 274 -1.92 -23.49 -2.64
C LYS A 274 -0.97 -22.86 -3.64
N PRO A 275 0.35 -22.92 -3.46
CA PRO A 275 1.28 -22.37 -4.45
C PRO A 275 1.06 -23.02 -5.83
N GLY A 276 0.62 -22.21 -6.79
CA GLY A 276 0.48 -22.59 -8.20
C GLY A 276 1.71 -22.18 -9.02
N SER A 277 1.66 -22.39 -10.33
CA SER A 277 2.75 -21.98 -11.26
C SER A 277 2.89 -20.47 -11.40
N VAL A 278 1.79 -19.72 -11.23
CA VAL A 278 1.77 -18.26 -11.33
C VAL A 278 2.07 -17.64 -9.96
N PRO A 279 3.05 -16.73 -9.84
CA PRO A 279 3.36 -16.07 -8.57
C PRO A 279 2.16 -15.23 -8.14
N TRP A 280 1.55 -15.57 -7.01
CA TRP A 280 0.46 -14.83 -6.39
C TRP A 280 0.46 -15.13 -4.89
N ALA A 281 0.09 -14.14 -4.07
CA ALA A 281 0.05 -14.27 -2.62
C ALA A 281 -0.90 -15.38 -2.16
N SER A 282 -0.49 -16.17 -1.16
CA SER A 282 -1.38 -16.93 -0.29
C SER A 282 -2.07 -16.04 0.74
N GLU A 283 -3.01 -16.60 1.50
CA GLU A 283 -3.67 -15.84 2.59
C GLU A 283 -2.66 -15.44 3.69
N GLU A 284 -1.64 -16.27 3.91
CA GLU A 284 -0.51 -15.99 4.80
C GLU A 284 0.40 -14.90 4.23
N ASP A 285 0.71 -14.94 2.93
CA ASP A 285 1.48 -13.88 2.26
C ASP A 285 0.76 -12.53 2.35
N VAL A 286 -0.58 -12.50 2.23
CA VAL A 286 -1.36 -11.27 2.45
C VAL A 286 -1.19 -10.75 3.88
N THR A 287 -1.21 -11.63 4.88
CA THR A 287 -0.99 -11.26 6.28
C THR A 287 0.39 -10.61 6.46
N GLU A 288 1.43 -11.23 5.89
CA GLU A 288 2.80 -10.73 5.95
C GLU A 288 2.94 -9.38 5.19
N LEU A 289 2.33 -9.24 4.01
CA LEU A 289 2.32 -7.97 3.26
C LEU A 289 1.70 -6.83 4.07
N LEU A 290 0.58 -7.07 4.76
CA LEU A 290 -0.05 -6.06 5.62
C LEU A 290 0.87 -5.64 6.77
N GLN A 291 1.62 -6.57 7.35
CA GLN A 291 2.63 -6.28 8.37
C GLN A 291 3.82 -5.49 7.79
N GLU A 292 4.28 -5.84 6.59
CA GLU A 292 5.36 -5.14 5.89
C GLU A 292 4.99 -3.69 5.56
N ILE A 293 3.75 -3.42 5.16
CA ILE A 293 3.26 -2.06 4.93
C ILE A 293 3.33 -1.23 6.22
N LEU A 294 2.98 -1.82 7.37
CA LEU A 294 3.11 -1.15 8.66
C LEU A 294 4.58 -0.93 9.04
N LEU A 295 5.42 -1.93 8.83
CA LEU A 295 6.85 -1.87 9.12
C LEU A 295 7.58 -0.84 8.22
N SER A 296 7.15 -0.68 6.97
CA SER A 296 7.74 0.30 6.04
C SER A 296 7.54 1.74 6.54
N TYR A 297 6.40 2.05 7.18
CA TYR A 297 6.18 3.35 7.81
C TYR A 297 7.17 3.60 8.95
N ARG A 298 7.50 2.56 9.72
CA ARG A 298 8.51 2.65 10.78
C ARG A 298 9.91 2.87 10.22
N LEU A 299 10.27 2.15 9.15
CA LEU A 299 11.53 2.33 8.41
C LEU A 299 11.64 3.76 7.83
N LEU A 300 10.63 4.21 7.10
CA LEU A 300 10.67 5.51 6.41
C LEU A 300 10.58 6.70 7.38
N PHE A 301 9.68 6.64 8.35
CA PHE A 301 9.36 7.79 9.22
C PHE A 301 9.68 7.54 10.68
N GLY A 302 9.24 6.39 11.21
CA GLY A 302 9.19 6.09 12.63
C GLY A 302 10.53 6.16 13.36
N GLN A 303 11.62 5.69 12.75
CA GLN A 303 12.92 5.58 13.43
C GLN A 303 13.71 6.89 13.47
N SER A 304 13.65 7.71 12.43
CA SER A 304 14.44 8.94 12.30
C SER A 304 13.70 10.17 12.83
N ARG A 305 14.29 10.88 13.82
CA ARG A 305 13.71 12.15 14.35
C ARG A 305 13.43 13.17 13.25
N ARG A 306 14.32 13.24 12.24
CA ARG A 306 14.16 14.18 11.12
C ARG A 306 13.04 13.75 10.18
N SER A 307 12.88 12.45 9.93
CA SER A 307 11.76 11.93 9.14
C SER A 307 10.41 12.15 9.85
N ARG A 308 10.33 11.93 11.17
CA ARG A 308 9.13 12.27 11.96
C ARG A 308 8.77 13.75 11.87
N SER A 309 9.77 14.62 11.91
CA SER A 309 9.53 16.07 11.74
C SER A 309 9.10 16.44 10.32
N LEU A 310 9.64 15.76 9.30
CA LEU A 310 9.24 15.93 7.91
C LEU A 310 7.80 15.48 7.71
N PHE A 311 7.40 14.33 8.25
CA PHE A 311 6.04 13.80 8.10
C PHE A 311 4.97 14.81 8.53
N ARG A 312 5.18 15.52 9.64
CA ARG A 312 4.28 16.59 10.11
C ARG A 312 4.07 17.73 9.10
N GLN A 313 4.99 17.89 8.14
CA GLN A 313 4.89 18.89 7.07
C GLN A 313 4.24 18.34 5.80
N LEU A 314 4.18 17.01 5.61
CA LEU A 314 3.66 16.38 4.40
C LEU A 314 2.14 16.44 4.27
N ARG A 315 1.41 16.65 5.38
CA ARG A 315 -0.05 16.81 5.42
C ARG A 315 -0.80 15.79 4.53
N PRO A 316 -0.73 14.47 4.84
CA PRO A 316 -1.29 13.39 4.01
C PRO A 316 -2.77 13.56 3.65
N PHE A 317 -3.54 14.25 4.50
CA PHE A 317 -4.98 14.45 4.35
C PHE A 317 -5.35 15.92 4.02
N ALA A 318 -4.46 16.72 3.43
CA ALA A 318 -4.68 18.16 3.25
C ALA A 318 -5.97 18.55 2.49
N ARG A 319 -6.49 17.66 1.64
CA ARG A 319 -7.72 17.86 0.84
C ARG A 319 -8.92 17.07 1.37
N ILE A 320 -8.79 16.49 2.56
CA ILE A 320 -9.77 15.57 3.14
C ILE A 320 -10.20 16.17 4.48
N PRO A 321 -11.51 16.22 4.79
CA PRO A 321 -11.99 16.68 6.09
C PRO A 321 -11.64 15.67 7.19
N HIS A 322 -11.72 16.09 8.46
CA HIS A 322 -11.20 15.33 9.59
C HIS A 322 -11.83 13.92 9.73
N GLU A 323 -13.08 13.76 9.32
CA GLU A 323 -13.80 12.48 9.31
C GLU A 323 -13.12 11.44 8.44
N GLY A 324 -12.45 11.84 7.35
CA GLY A 324 -11.70 10.96 6.46
C GLY A 324 -10.25 10.74 6.88
N HIS A 325 -9.82 11.22 8.06
CA HIS A 325 -8.44 11.09 8.50
C HIS A 325 -8.22 9.77 9.23
N ASP A 326 -7.31 8.94 8.71
CA ASP A 326 -6.75 7.86 9.50
C ASP A 326 -5.71 8.41 10.49
N GLN A 327 -6.12 8.56 11.74
CA GLN A 327 -5.29 9.03 12.84
C GLN A 327 -4.13 8.08 13.17
N PHE A 328 -4.24 6.80 12.78
CA PHE A 328 -3.20 5.82 12.96
C PHE A 328 -1.96 6.17 12.14
N LEU A 329 -2.12 6.67 10.90
CA LEU A 329 -1.00 7.10 10.05
C LEU A 329 -0.11 8.13 10.77
N SER A 330 -0.73 9.10 11.43
CA SER A 330 0.00 10.12 12.18
C SER A 330 0.76 9.51 13.36
N SER A 331 0.13 8.57 14.08
CA SER A 331 0.74 7.88 15.22
C SER A 331 1.94 7.03 14.81
N ILE A 332 1.79 6.16 13.79
CA ILE A 332 2.85 5.26 13.34
C ILE A 332 4.04 6.02 12.73
N CYS A 333 3.80 7.16 12.07
CA CYS A 333 4.86 7.95 11.43
C CYS A 333 5.52 8.99 12.35
N SER A 334 4.80 9.55 13.35
CA SER A 334 5.29 10.72 14.12
C SER A 334 5.81 10.40 15.51
N LYS A 335 5.49 9.23 16.08
CA LYS A 335 5.91 8.84 17.43
C LYS A 335 7.22 8.04 17.39
N LYS A 336 8.15 8.34 18.32
CA LYS A 336 9.43 7.62 18.44
C LYS A 336 9.18 6.19 18.95
N LYS A 337 8.54 6.08 20.11
CA LYS A 337 8.00 4.82 20.64
C LYS A 337 6.52 4.80 20.32
N PHE A 338 6.07 3.73 19.70
CA PHE A 338 4.69 3.54 19.30
C PHE A 338 4.32 2.11 19.62
N ASP A 339 3.36 1.95 20.52
CA ASP A 339 2.81 0.63 20.84
C ASP A 339 1.84 0.28 19.73
N CYS A 340 2.39 -0.37 18.71
CA CYS A 340 1.60 -0.85 17.59
C CYS A 340 0.73 -2.02 18.09
N PRO A 341 -0.57 -2.05 17.77
CA PRO A 341 -1.44 -3.17 18.11
C PRO A 341 -0.97 -4.51 17.52
N VAL A 342 -0.17 -4.44 16.45
CA VAL A 342 0.53 -5.57 15.82
C VAL A 342 2.01 -5.51 16.20
N SER A 343 2.61 -6.66 16.54
CA SER A 343 4.04 -6.75 16.82
C SER A 343 4.88 -6.42 15.57
N LEU A 344 5.63 -5.30 15.62
CA LEU A 344 6.55 -4.88 14.56
C LEU A 344 7.97 -4.86 15.11
N ILE A 345 8.90 -5.52 14.42
CA ILE A 345 10.30 -5.58 14.83
C ILE A 345 11.10 -4.50 14.09
N GLU A 346 11.45 -3.44 14.82
CA GLU A 346 12.32 -2.38 14.31
C GLU A 346 13.79 -2.77 14.41
N ARG A 347 14.54 -2.62 13.31
CA ARG A 347 15.98 -2.92 13.23
C ARG A 347 16.76 -1.72 12.72
N GLU A 348 18.05 -1.63 13.07
CA GLU A 348 18.95 -0.68 12.38
C GLU A 348 19.32 -1.19 10.98
N GLU A 349 19.48 -2.51 10.87
CA GLU A 349 19.77 -3.24 9.64
C GLU A 349 18.65 -4.25 9.40
N TYR A 350 17.95 -4.08 8.29
CA TYR A 350 16.86 -4.96 7.87
C TYR A 350 17.39 -5.98 6.86
N ASP A 351 17.10 -7.27 7.09
CA ASP A 351 17.26 -8.29 6.05
C ASP A 351 16.08 -8.19 5.10
N VAL A 352 16.31 -7.78 3.85
CA VAL A 352 15.21 -7.46 2.94
C VAL A 352 14.37 -8.71 2.62
N ALA A 353 14.98 -9.88 2.48
CA ALA A 353 14.25 -11.11 2.16
C ALA A 353 13.47 -11.69 3.36
N GLY A 354 13.88 -11.35 4.58
CA GLY A 354 13.28 -11.78 5.82
C GLY A 354 12.22 -10.81 6.35
N ASP A 355 12.58 -9.53 6.46
CA ASP A 355 11.74 -8.47 7.04
C ASP A 355 10.78 -7.84 6.01
N PHE A 356 11.09 -7.90 4.71
CA PHE A 356 10.25 -7.36 3.63
C PHE A 356 10.11 -8.27 2.40
N PRO A 357 9.77 -9.55 2.54
CA PRO A 357 9.70 -10.47 1.41
C PRO A 357 8.74 -10.05 0.28
N HIS A 358 7.64 -9.36 0.57
CA HIS A 358 6.62 -8.97 -0.41
C HIS A 358 6.90 -7.61 -1.04
N LEU A 359 7.35 -6.64 -0.23
CA LEU A 359 7.77 -5.31 -0.67
C LEU A 359 9.23 -5.28 -1.13
N ARG A 360 9.91 -6.44 -1.18
CA ARG A 360 11.34 -6.56 -1.52
C ARG A 360 11.70 -5.85 -2.80
N SER A 361 10.99 -6.12 -3.90
CA SER A 361 11.25 -5.50 -5.20
C SER A 361 11.20 -3.97 -5.11
N ARG A 362 10.20 -3.43 -4.42
CA ARG A 362 9.99 -1.98 -4.23
C ARG A 362 11.06 -1.35 -3.35
N ILE A 363 11.41 -1.98 -2.23
CA ILE A 363 12.46 -1.48 -1.32
C ILE A 363 13.83 -1.52 -1.98
N VAL A 364 14.14 -2.60 -2.69
CA VAL A 364 15.37 -2.72 -3.48
C VAL A 364 15.44 -1.62 -4.54
N ARG A 365 14.34 -1.38 -5.28
CA ARG A 365 14.23 -0.30 -6.28
C ARG A 365 14.48 1.06 -5.65
N LEU A 366 13.89 1.32 -4.49
CA LEU A 366 14.03 2.56 -3.73
C LEU A 366 15.45 2.76 -3.19
N ASN A 367 16.07 1.69 -2.68
CA ASN A 367 17.44 1.73 -2.17
C ASN A 367 18.47 1.96 -3.29
N SER A 368 18.28 1.30 -4.43
CA SER A 368 19.10 1.53 -5.63
C SER A 368 19.00 2.98 -6.09
N TYR A 369 17.77 3.52 -6.17
CA TYR A 369 17.56 4.92 -6.50
C TYR A 369 18.27 5.84 -5.48
N ALA A 370 18.09 5.59 -4.18
CA ALA A 370 18.71 6.40 -3.13
C ALA A 370 20.24 6.35 -3.14
N SER A 371 20.84 5.22 -3.53
CA SER A 371 22.29 5.04 -3.60
C SER A 371 22.90 5.63 -4.87
N SER A 372 22.13 5.69 -5.96
CA SER A 372 22.56 6.32 -7.22
C SER A 372 22.63 7.86 -7.15
N LYS A 373 21.82 8.49 -6.28
CA LYS A 373 21.74 9.95 -6.16
C LYS A 373 22.80 10.47 -5.18
N LYS A 374 23.86 11.08 -5.72
CA LYS A 374 24.85 11.83 -4.93
C LYS A 374 24.29 13.19 -4.48
N PRO A 375 24.66 13.69 -3.29
CA PRO A 375 24.29 15.04 -2.84
C PRO A 375 24.89 16.08 -3.80
N ARG A 376 24.07 16.99 -4.32
CA ARG A 376 24.50 17.98 -5.33
C ARG A 376 24.84 19.35 -4.74
N SER A 377 24.41 19.64 -3.51
CA SER A 377 24.63 20.92 -2.83
C SER A 377 25.51 20.75 -1.59
N ILE A 378 26.31 21.77 -1.25
CA ILE A 378 27.08 21.83 0.01
C ILE A 378 26.16 21.63 1.23
N LEU A 379 24.92 22.15 1.20
CA LEU A 379 23.95 21.92 2.28
C LEU A 379 23.46 20.46 2.33
N GLN A 380 23.40 19.79 1.18
CA GLN A 380 23.04 18.37 1.08
C GLN A 380 24.21 17.49 1.51
N LEU A 381 25.45 17.80 1.09
CA LEU A 381 26.67 17.19 1.61
C LEU A 381 26.75 17.38 3.13
N TRP A 382 26.40 18.57 3.65
CA TRP A 382 26.30 18.84 5.09
C TRP A 382 25.14 18.11 5.80
N GLN A 383 24.22 17.48 5.08
CA GLN A 383 23.18 16.64 5.69
C GLN A 383 23.39 15.15 5.46
N ASP A 384 24.20 14.80 4.47
CA ASP A 384 24.47 13.43 4.06
C ASP A 384 25.66 12.86 4.83
N LYS A 385 25.37 11.95 5.77
CA LYS A 385 26.38 11.22 6.55
C LYS A 385 26.72 9.84 5.95
N ARG A 386 26.12 9.47 4.82
CA ARG A 386 26.31 8.14 4.20
C ARG A 386 27.71 8.02 3.61
N ASP A 387 28.18 9.08 2.94
CA ASP A 387 29.56 9.15 2.44
C ASP A 387 30.45 9.89 3.44
N SER A 388 31.01 9.13 4.39
CA SER A 388 31.92 9.65 5.41
C SER A 388 33.16 10.33 4.80
N THR A 389 33.58 9.91 3.61
CA THR A 389 34.78 10.43 2.93
C THR A 389 34.50 11.81 2.35
N ALA A 390 33.40 11.96 1.61
CA ALA A 390 32.98 13.26 1.07
C ALA A 390 32.65 14.27 2.18
N TRP A 391 32.04 13.80 3.28
CA TRP A 391 31.82 14.60 4.48
C TRP A 391 33.12 15.15 5.06
N LEU A 392 34.09 14.27 5.33
CA LEU A 392 35.39 14.66 5.91
C LEU A 392 36.19 15.56 4.97
N ALA A 393 36.15 15.33 3.66
CA ALA A 393 36.78 16.19 2.68
C ALA A 393 36.20 17.61 2.70
N LEU A 394 34.86 17.75 2.79
CA LEU A 394 34.21 19.07 2.91
C LEU A 394 34.67 19.82 4.17
N TRP A 395 34.69 19.15 5.32
CA TRP A 395 35.15 19.75 6.58
C TRP A 395 36.64 20.10 6.56
N SER A 396 37.45 19.27 5.93
CA SER A 396 38.89 19.54 5.77
C SER A 396 39.10 20.82 4.97
N VAL A 397 38.42 20.95 3.81
CA VAL A 397 38.53 22.15 2.97
C VAL A 397 38.01 23.40 3.70
N LEU A 398 36.90 23.30 4.44
CA LEU A 398 36.37 24.42 5.23
C LEU A 398 37.36 24.88 6.30
N ILE A 399 37.94 23.95 7.06
CA ILE A 399 38.88 24.26 8.14
C ILE A 399 40.19 24.81 7.55
N PHE A 400 40.85 24.07 6.66
CA PHE A 400 42.13 24.50 6.07
C PHE A 400 41.99 25.77 5.24
N GLY A 401 40.88 25.92 4.50
CA GLY A 401 40.58 27.14 3.73
C GLY A 401 40.38 28.34 4.64
N SER A 402 39.61 28.21 5.72
CA SER A 402 39.38 29.31 6.68
C SER A 402 40.68 29.74 7.38
N VAL A 403 41.50 28.77 7.82
CA VAL A 403 42.80 29.04 8.45
C VAL A 403 43.73 29.77 7.48
N SER A 404 43.75 29.37 6.20
CA SER A 404 44.58 30.02 5.18
C SER A 404 44.17 31.48 4.94
N ILE A 405 42.87 31.77 4.91
CA ILE A 405 42.35 33.14 4.76
C ILE A 405 42.75 33.99 5.98
N VAL A 406 42.59 33.48 7.20
CA VAL A 406 42.97 34.20 8.42
C VAL A 406 44.46 34.50 8.45
N LEU A 407 45.30 33.52 8.12
CA LEU A 407 46.74 33.72 8.04
C LEU A 407 47.11 34.76 6.98
N GLY A 408 46.45 34.75 5.82
CA GLY A 408 46.65 35.75 4.77
C GLY A 408 46.27 37.16 5.21
N VAL A 409 45.17 37.32 5.96
CA VAL A 409 44.77 38.61 6.54
C VAL A 409 45.80 39.10 7.56
N VAL A 410 46.31 38.22 8.42
CA VAL A 410 47.35 38.59 9.39
C VAL A 410 48.64 39.00 8.69
N GLN A 411 49.07 38.25 7.67
CA GLN A 411 50.26 38.58 6.88
C GLN A 411 50.14 39.94 6.18
N THR A 412 48.99 40.22 5.58
CA THR A 412 48.76 41.52 4.91
C THR A 412 48.76 42.68 5.90
N VAL A 413 48.18 42.52 7.10
CA VAL A 413 48.25 43.54 8.17
C VAL A 413 49.69 43.80 8.59
N PHE A 414 50.50 42.75 8.79
CA PHE A 414 51.92 42.92 9.13
C PHE A 414 52.71 43.63 8.04
N GLN A 415 52.47 43.31 6.77
CA GLN A 415 53.11 43.99 5.63
C GLN A 415 52.75 45.48 5.58
N VAL A 416 51.48 45.84 5.82
CA VAL A 416 51.04 47.24 5.86
C VAL A 416 51.71 47.99 7.02
N MET A 417 51.77 47.39 8.22
CA MET A 417 52.47 48.00 9.36
C MET A 417 53.96 48.24 9.07
N GLN A 418 54.65 47.26 8.49
CA GLN A 418 56.06 47.39 8.12
C GLN A 418 56.28 48.49 7.07
N TYR A 419 55.39 48.58 6.07
CA TYR A 419 55.44 49.63 5.05
C TYR A 419 55.26 51.04 5.65
N VAL A 420 54.30 51.21 6.56
CA VAL A 420 54.07 52.50 7.24
C VAL A 420 55.27 52.91 8.10
N LEU A 421 55.85 51.96 8.85
CA LEU A 421 57.05 52.23 9.66
C LEU A 421 58.25 52.61 8.79
N ALA A 422 58.43 51.96 7.63
CA ALA A 422 59.51 52.31 6.69
C ALA A 422 59.34 53.72 6.11
N LEU A 423 58.12 54.14 5.78
CA LEU A 423 57.85 55.51 5.33
C LEU A 423 58.17 56.55 6.41
N GLN A 424 57.94 56.24 7.69
CA GLN A 424 58.30 57.14 8.79
C GLN A 424 59.82 57.26 8.99
N GLN A 425 60.59 56.23 8.64
CA GLN A 425 62.05 56.23 8.76
C GLN A 425 62.80 56.79 7.54
N GLY A 426 62.19 56.74 6.35
CA GLY A 426 62.78 57.32 5.12
C GLY A 426 62.48 58.81 4.90
N GLY A 427 61.72 59.45 5.80
CA GLY A 427 61.34 60.87 5.74
C GLY A 427 62.20 61.82 6.60
N THR A 428 63.26 61.30 7.22
CA THR A 428 64.36 62.08 7.83
C THR A 428 65.58 61.98 6.94
#